data_AF-A0A5E4LI36-F1
#
_entry.id   AF-A0A5E4LI36-F1
#
_cell.length_a   1.000
_cell.length_b   1.000
_cell.length_c   1.000
_cell.angle_alpha   90.00
_cell.angle_beta   90.00
_cell.angle_gamma   90.00
#
_symmetry.space_group_name_H-M   'P 1'
#
loop_
_entity.id
_entity.type
_entity.pdbx_description
1 polymer ?
#
loop_
_entity_poly.entity_id
_entity_poly.type
_entity_poly.pdbx_seq_one_letter_code
_entity_poly.pdbx_strand_id
1 'polypeptide(L)'
;MEIVNAEKAVVLGSMASAKGNFLSRRHQKNTRNPEESPHWPRTPNLLLRRIIRGMLPWSSKRGRDAYHRLKVSVGAPAEGKTTVIKEASAAAKHGYFTLGEFCKEIGYHMNKV
;
A
#
# COMPACT_ATOMS: atom_id res chain seq x y z
N MET A 1 12.04 4.13 -10.36
CA MET A 1 11.13 5.19 -9.86
C MET A 1 10.80 4.86 -8.43
N GLU A 2 10.85 5.85 -7.55
CA GLU A 2 10.61 5.67 -6.12
C GLU A 2 9.42 6.51 -5.67
N ILE A 3 8.48 5.88 -4.98
CA ILE A 3 7.40 6.58 -4.26
C ILE A 3 7.86 6.73 -2.81
N VAL A 4 7.87 7.97 -2.35
CA VAL A 4 8.25 8.34 -0.97
C VAL A 4 7.02 8.81 -0.19
N ASN A 5 7.13 8.90 1.13
CA ASN A 5 6.01 9.25 2.02
C ASN A 5 4.77 8.34 1.83
N ALA A 6 4.96 7.03 1.68
CA ALA A 6 3.86 6.09 1.47
C ALA A 6 2.79 6.14 2.58
N GLU A 7 3.17 6.50 3.81
CA GLU A 7 2.26 6.68 4.95
C GLU A 7 1.29 7.86 4.78
N LYS A 8 1.65 8.86 3.96
CA LYS A 8 0.82 10.04 3.69
C LYS A 8 -0.10 9.85 2.49
N ALA A 9 -0.05 8.69 1.83
CA ALA A 9 -0.96 8.39 0.73
C ALA A 9 -2.41 8.44 1.23
N VAL A 10 -3.28 9.11 0.48
CA VAL A 10 -4.69 9.30 0.84
C VAL A 10 -5.54 8.24 0.17
N VAL A 11 -6.46 7.65 0.93
CA VAL A 11 -7.49 6.73 0.44
C VAL A 11 -8.85 7.37 0.67
N LEU A 12 -9.68 7.37 -0.37
CA LEU A 12 -11.05 7.87 -0.29
C LEU A 12 -11.99 6.80 0.27
N GLY A 13 -12.96 7.21 1.07
CA GLY A 13 -13.98 6.35 1.67
C GLY A 13 -13.83 6.22 3.18
N SER A 14 -14.63 5.31 3.77
CA SER A 14 -14.62 5.08 5.22
C SER A 14 -13.55 4.05 5.61
N MET A 15 -12.86 4.36 6.70
CA MET A 15 -11.84 3.50 7.31
C MET A 15 -12.38 2.12 7.70
N ALA A 16 -13.60 2.07 8.25
CA ALA A 16 -14.27 0.82 8.63
C ALA A 16 -14.48 -0.12 7.44
N SER A 17 -14.94 0.40 6.30
CA SER A 17 -15.16 -0.40 5.08
C SER A 17 -13.84 -0.90 4.51
N ALA A 18 -12.82 -0.05 4.47
CA ALA A 18 -11.48 -0.45 4.02
C ALA A 18 -10.90 -1.56 4.90
N LYS A 19 -11.08 -1.46 6.22
CA LYS A 19 -10.62 -2.46 7.19
C LYS A 19 -11.35 -3.78 7.05
N GLY A 20 -12.68 -3.76 6.91
CA GLY A 20 -13.47 -4.97 6.68
C GLY A 20 -13.00 -5.72 5.42
N ASN A 21 -12.80 -4.99 4.32
CA ASN A 21 -12.28 -5.55 3.07
C ASN A 21 -10.87 -6.13 3.22
N PHE A 22 -9.98 -5.43 3.93
CA PHE A 22 -8.61 -5.90 4.17
C PHE A 22 -8.60 -7.16 5.02
N LEU A 23 -9.35 -7.19 6.13
CA LEU A 23 -9.42 -8.35 7.02
C LEU A 23 -10.03 -9.56 6.31
N SER A 24 -11.07 -9.38 5.51
CA SER A 24 -11.65 -10.45 4.68
C SER A 24 -10.60 -11.07 3.76
N ARG A 25 -9.84 -10.25 3.03
CA ARG A 25 -8.76 -10.72 2.14
C ARG A 25 -7.62 -11.40 2.90
N ARG A 26 -7.30 -10.93 4.11
CA ARG A 26 -6.25 -11.50 4.97
C ARG A 26 -6.68 -12.84 5.59
N HIS A 27 -7.97 -13.01 5.86
CA HIS A 27 -8.52 -14.24 6.42
C HIS A 27 -8.63 -15.37 5.40
N GLN A 28 -8.58 -15.06 4.10
CA GLN A 28 -8.47 -16.06 3.03
C GLN A 28 -7.13 -16.79 3.12
N LYS A 29 -7.15 -17.93 3.81
CA LYS A 29 -6.02 -18.83 3.95
C LYS A 29 -6.28 -20.11 3.17
N ASN A 30 -5.23 -20.65 2.57
CA ASN A 30 -5.29 -21.98 2.00
C ASN A 30 -5.32 -23.01 3.14
N THR A 31 -6.37 -23.82 3.19
CA THR A 31 -6.57 -24.85 4.22
C THR A 31 -5.45 -25.90 4.22
N ARG A 32 -4.90 -26.22 3.04
CA ARG A 32 -3.86 -27.24 2.88
C ARG A 32 -2.49 -26.74 3.32
N ASN A 33 -2.10 -25.55 2.88
CA ASN A 33 -0.80 -24.98 3.20
C ASN A 33 -0.93 -23.49 3.52
N PRO A 34 -0.89 -23.11 4.81
CA PRO A 34 -1.00 -21.71 5.21
C PRO A 34 0.09 -20.81 4.64
N GLU A 35 1.28 -21.33 4.33
CA GLU A 35 2.40 -20.55 3.81
C GLU A 35 2.19 -20.07 2.37
N GLU A 36 1.43 -20.83 1.57
CA GLU A 36 1.06 -20.44 0.19
C GLU A 36 -0.12 -19.46 0.15
N SER A 37 -0.64 -19.06 1.32
CA SER A 37 -1.75 -18.12 1.40
C SER A 37 -1.32 -16.73 0.90
N PRO A 38 -2.25 -15.96 0.29
CA PRO A 38 -1.97 -14.58 -0.09
C PRO A 38 -1.48 -13.73 1.08
N HIS A 39 -0.24 -13.26 1.01
CA HIS A 39 0.31 -12.40 2.04
C HIS A 39 -0.18 -10.96 1.89
N TRP A 40 -0.84 -10.46 2.94
CA TRP A 40 -1.31 -9.07 3.04
C TRP A 40 -0.50 -8.32 4.10
N PRO A 41 0.49 -7.50 3.68
CA PRO A 41 1.36 -6.79 4.61
C PRO A 41 0.62 -5.67 5.32
N ARG A 42 1.07 -5.35 6.55
CA ARG A 42 0.55 -4.24 7.36
C ARG A 42 1.34 -2.94 7.21
N THR A 43 2.58 -3.03 6.73
CA THR A 43 3.48 -1.88 6.56
C THR A 43 3.01 -1.01 5.39
N PRO A 44 2.95 0.33 5.52
CA PRO A 44 2.40 1.21 4.48
C PRO A 44 3.12 1.10 3.13
N ASN A 45 4.46 0.99 3.12
CA ASN A 45 5.21 0.82 1.87
C ASN A 45 4.87 -0.50 1.14
N LEU A 46 4.84 -1.61 1.88
CA LEU A 46 4.54 -2.93 1.34
C LEU A 46 3.08 -3.05 0.93
N LEU A 47 2.17 -2.44 1.67
CA LEU A 47 0.74 -2.41 1.35
C LEU A 47 0.51 -1.62 0.06
N LEU A 48 1.08 -0.42 -0.07
CA LEU A 48 0.98 0.36 -1.30
C LEU A 48 1.57 -0.40 -2.49
N ARG A 49 2.73 -1.04 -2.29
CA ARG A 49 3.37 -1.87 -3.31
C ARG A 49 2.49 -3.08 -3.69
N ARG A 50 1.77 -3.69 -2.74
CA ARG A 50 0.80 -4.77 -2.99
C ARG A 50 -0.41 -4.30 -3.78
N ILE A 51 -0.91 -3.09 -3.51
CA ILE A 51 -2.01 -2.47 -4.27
C ILE A 51 -1.57 -2.25 -5.72
N ILE A 52 -0.38 -1.65 -5.94
CA ILE A 52 0.15 -1.40 -7.28
C ILE A 52 0.40 -2.71 -8.04
N ARG A 53 0.86 -3.78 -7.35
CA ARG A 53 0.98 -5.11 -7.95
C ARG A 53 -0.35 -5.61 -8.53
N GLY A 54 -1.47 -5.34 -7.86
CA GLY A 54 -2.81 -5.72 -8.33
C GLY A 54 -3.25 -4.96 -9.59
N MET A 55 -2.62 -3.83 -9.89
CA MET A 55 -2.87 -3.02 -11.10
C MET A 55 -1.98 -3.44 -12.28
N LEU A 56 -1.03 -4.35 -12.08
CA LEU A 56 -0.08 -4.79 -13.10
C LEU A 56 -0.39 -6.21 -13.61
N PRO A 57 -0.13 -6.51 -14.90
CA PRO A 57 -0.31 -7.85 -15.45
C PRO A 57 0.78 -8.82 -14.94
N TRP A 58 0.53 -9.44 -13.79
CA TRP A 58 1.51 -10.29 -13.06
C TRP A 58 1.97 -11.54 -13.83
N SER A 59 1.14 -12.08 -14.71
CA SER A 59 1.49 -13.24 -15.55
C SER A 59 2.59 -12.91 -16.56
N SER A 60 2.63 -11.66 -17.04
CA SER A 60 3.61 -11.22 -18.04
C SER A 60 4.99 -10.94 -17.42
N LYS A 61 6.07 -11.19 -18.18
CA LYS A 61 7.43 -10.77 -17.79
C LYS A 61 7.52 -9.25 -17.61
N ARG A 62 6.93 -8.50 -18.55
CA ARG A 62 6.90 -7.02 -18.53
C ARG A 62 6.26 -6.46 -17.25
N GLY A 63 5.15 -7.05 -16.79
CA GLY A 63 4.48 -6.65 -15.55
C GLY A 63 5.33 -6.93 -14.31
N ARG A 64 5.99 -8.09 -14.28
CA ARG A 64 6.94 -8.44 -13.20
C ARG A 64 8.12 -7.48 -13.17
N ASP A 65 8.72 -7.18 -14.32
CA ASP A 65 9.85 -6.25 -14.42
C ASP A 65 9.46 -4.84 -13.96
N ALA A 66 8.26 -4.37 -14.34
CA ALA A 66 7.73 -3.09 -13.87
C ALA A 66 7.58 -3.05 -12.34
N TYR A 67 7.08 -4.13 -11.73
CA TYR A 67 6.96 -4.25 -10.27
C TYR A 67 8.33 -4.27 -9.57
N HIS A 68 9.35 -4.90 -10.17
CA HIS A 68 10.71 -4.93 -9.62
C HIS A 68 11.40 -3.56 -9.69
N ARG A 69 11.10 -2.75 -10.71
CA ARG A 69 11.63 -1.37 -10.84
C ARG A 69 11.01 -0.36 -9.87
N LEU A 70 9.88 -0.72 -9.24
CA LEU A 70 9.17 0.14 -8.31
C LEU A 70 9.71 -0.03 -6.89
N LYS A 71 10.23 1.08 -6.34
CA LYS A 71 10.61 1.20 -4.93
C LYS A 71 9.58 2.07 -4.20
N VAL A 72 9.20 1.66 -2.99
CA VAL A 72 8.25 2.40 -2.15
C VAL A 72 8.84 2.52 -0.75
N SER A 73 8.90 3.73 -0.24
CA SER A 73 9.57 4.07 1.02
C SER A 73 8.63 4.84 1.95
N VAL A 74 8.78 4.60 3.24
CA VAL A 74 8.09 5.34 4.31
C VAL A 74 8.97 6.51 4.71
N GLY A 75 8.39 7.68 4.94
CA GLY A 75 9.11 8.91 5.23
C GLY A 75 9.69 9.60 3.98
N ALA A 76 10.27 10.78 4.23
CA ALA A 76 10.91 11.58 3.19
C ALA A 76 12.36 11.10 2.96
N PRO A 77 12.84 11.10 1.71
CA PRO A 77 14.26 10.87 1.45
C PRO A 77 15.07 12.05 2.00
N ALA A 78 16.25 11.77 2.56
CA ALA A 78 17.14 12.81 3.10
C ALA A 78 17.56 13.82 2.01
N GLU A 79 17.69 13.35 0.75
CA GLU A 79 18.11 14.17 -0.38
C GLU A 79 17.36 13.73 -1.65
N GLY A 80 16.76 14.68 -2.36
CA GLY A 80 16.13 14.42 -3.65
C GLY A 80 15.10 15.46 -4.09
N LYS A 81 14.95 15.63 -5.41
CA LYS A 81 13.85 16.40 -6.00
C LYS A 81 12.59 15.54 -6.02
N THR A 82 11.65 15.82 -5.13
CA THR A 82 10.34 15.14 -5.13
C THR A 82 9.38 15.84 -6.09
N THR A 83 8.79 15.08 -7.00
CA THR A 83 7.73 15.58 -7.89
C THR A 83 6.37 15.09 -7.40
N VAL A 84 5.39 15.98 -7.39
CA VAL A 84 4.00 15.65 -7.10
C VAL A 84 3.30 15.34 -8.42
N ILE A 85 2.61 14.19 -8.48
CA ILE A 85 1.76 13.82 -9.61
C ILE A 85 0.45 14.60 -9.44
N LYS A 86 0.21 15.60 -10.29
CA LYS A 86 -0.92 16.53 -10.16
C LYS A 86 -2.26 15.81 -10.31
N GLU A 87 -2.32 14.81 -11.16
CA GLU A 87 -3.51 13.98 -11.42
C GLU A 87 -3.91 13.15 -10.21
N ALA A 88 -2.93 12.75 -9.39
CA ALA A 88 -3.17 12.01 -8.16
C ALA A 88 -3.49 12.92 -6.95
N SER A 89 -3.24 14.22 -7.07
CA SER A 89 -3.50 15.22 -6.04
C SER A 89 -4.93 15.78 -6.17
N ALA A 90 -5.94 14.92 -6.09
CA ALA A 90 -7.33 15.35 -6.11
C ALA A 90 -7.79 15.81 -4.72
N ALA A 91 -8.49 16.95 -4.65
CA ALA A 91 -9.14 17.39 -3.41
C ALA A 91 -10.23 16.37 -3.02
N ALA A 92 -10.13 15.83 -1.81
CA ALA A 92 -11.08 14.84 -1.31
C ALA A 92 -12.45 15.50 -1.10
N LYS A 93 -13.43 15.16 -1.94
CA LYS A 93 -14.83 15.62 -1.82
C LYS A 93 -15.64 14.85 -0.76
N HIS A 94 -15.11 13.72 -0.30
CA HIS A 94 -15.73 12.81 0.66
C HIS A 94 -14.75 12.51 1.80
N GLY A 95 -15.23 11.79 2.81
CA GLY A 95 -14.38 11.26 3.88
C GLY A 95 -13.17 10.53 3.30
N TYR A 96 -12.00 10.81 3.85
CA TYR A 96 -10.74 10.21 3.47
C TYR A 96 -9.96 9.84 4.72
N PHE A 97 -8.99 8.95 4.55
CA PHE A 97 -8.04 8.61 5.60
C PHE A 97 -6.66 8.39 4.96
N THR A 98 -5.61 8.49 5.78
CA THR A 98 -4.26 8.22 5.30
C THR A 98 -3.92 6.73 5.42
N LEU A 99 -3.04 6.26 4.54
CA LEU A 99 -2.55 4.88 4.58
C LEU A 99 -1.80 4.60 5.90
N GLY A 100 -1.13 5.61 6.47
CA GLY A 100 -0.48 5.52 7.77
C GLY A 100 -1.46 5.27 8.92
N GLU A 101 -2.57 5.99 8.97
CA GLU A 101 -3.64 5.76 9.96
C GLU A 101 -4.25 4.37 9.80
N PHE A 102 -4.54 3.98 8.55
CA PHE A 102 -5.05 2.65 8.25
C PHE A 102 -4.10 1.54 8.71
N CYS A 103 -2.81 1.68 8.41
CA CYS A 103 -1.78 0.74 8.82
C CYS A 103 -1.71 0.61 10.34
N LYS A 104 -1.76 1.74 11.07
CA LYS A 104 -1.79 1.73 12.54
C LYS A 104 -2.97 0.92 13.08
N GLU A 105 -4.15 1.12 12.49
CA GLU A 105 -5.36 0.42 12.94
C GLU A 105 -5.33 -1.10 12.70
N ILE A 106 -4.65 -1.55 11.64
CA ILE A 106 -4.46 -3.00 11.36
C ILE A 106 -3.28 -3.63 12.13
N GLY A 107 -2.63 -2.87 13.02
CA GLY A 107 -1.55 -3.34 13.89
C GLY A 107 -0.13 -3.04 13.39
N TYR A 108 0.06 -1.99 12.60
CA TYR A 108 1.40 -1.48 12.27
C TYR A 108 1.90 -0.53 13.37
N HIS A 109 2.89 -0.97 14.13
CA HIS A 109 3.64 -0.12 15.05
C HIS A 109 4.94 0.30 14.37
N MET A 110 5.09 1.59 14.15
CA MET A 110 6.34 2.16 13.63
C MET A 110 7.33 2.17 14.81
N ASN A 111 8.27 1.22 14.83
CA ASN A 111 9.40 1.31 15.76
C ASN A 111 10.20 2.56 15.37
N LYS A 112 10.12 3.59 16.21
CA LYS A 112 11.07 4.70 16.20
C LYS A 112 12.42 4.09 16.58
N VAL A 113 13.28 3.91 15.60
CA VAL A 113 14.73 3.81 15.83
C VAL A 113 15.26 5.23 15.90
#